data_AF-A0A1J3DKZ0-F1
#
_entry.id   AF-A0A1J3DKZ0-F1
#
_cell.length_a   1.000
_cell.length_b   1.000
_cell.length_c   1.000
_cell.angle_alpha   90.00
_cell.angle_beta   90.00
_cell.angle_gamma   90.00
#
_symmetry.space_group_name_H-M   'P 1'
#
loop_
_entity.id
_entity.type
_entity.pdbx_description
1 polymer ?
#
loop_
_entity_poly.entity_id
_entity_poly.type
_entity_poly.pdbx_seq_one_letter_code
_entity_poly.pdbx_strand_id
1 'polypeptide(L)'
;MEKEAENKMEFFGGLMSAFKEERQVDIWLQAGDQSDAIPAHKLILVARSKVFRKILELDDCKGSSMSSKETVTLSEMTHDELETFLEFLYNGSLPDAKLVHHLRSLYLSAHKYEIPYLQDLCRKELIRTINLSNVFDNVELAKIYSDKRLEVAVSRFIQSHMEEVAFEREFMSFVESNPALAVQTIRGHLVGIDVSTICDLPEPISIESALLKIHEKAFSKALERALYEP
;
A
#
# COMPACT_ATOMS: atom_id res chain seq x y z
N MET A 1 -26.45 -23.64 -18.83
CA MET A 1 -25.35 -22.70 -18.62
C MET A 1 -25.77 -21.55 -17.71
N GLU A 2 -26.86 -20.81 -18.00
CA GLU A 2 -27.31 -19.69 -17.13
C GLU A 2 -27.69 -20.11 -15.70
N LYS A 3 -28.51 -21.15 -15.54
CA LYS A 3 -28.89 -21.66 -14.21
C LYS A 3 -27.72 -22.17 -13.38
N GLU A 4 -26.68 -22.71 -14.04
CA GLU A 4 -25.47 -23.17 -13.34
C GLU A 4 -24.63 -22.00 -12.85
N ALA A 5 -24.50 -20.94 -13.66
CA ALA A 5 -23.83 -19.71 -13.26
C ALA A 5 -24.55 -19.03 -12.09
N GLU A 6 -25.88 -18.96 -12.14
CA GLU A 6 -26.71 -18.43 -11.05
C GLU A 6 -26.50 -19.22 -9.73
N ASN A 7 -26.63 -20.54 -9.78
CA ASN A 7 -26.38 -21.42 -8.63
C ASN A 7 -24.96 -21.24 -8.07
N LYS A 8 -23.96 -21.03 -8.95
CA LYS A 8 -22.57 -20.80 -8.54
C LYS A 8 -22.43 -19.48 -7.79
N MET A 9 -23.05 -18.41 -8.28
CA MET A 9 -23.00 -17.09 -7.63
C MET A 9 -23.70 -17.12 -6.27
N GLU A 10 -24.85 -17.79 -6.16
CA GLU A 10 -25.56 -17.98 -4.89
C GLU A 10 -24.70 -18.72 -3.86
N PHE A 11 -24.07 -19.83 -4.27
CA PHE A 11 -23.22 -20.62 -3.38
C PHE A 11 -22.03 -19.83 -2.82
N PHE A 12 -21.30 -19.10 -3.67
CA PHE A 12 -20.15 -18.31 -3.23
C PHE A 12 -20.56 -17.01 -2.51
N GLY A 13 -21.75 -16.48 -2.79
CA GLY A 13 -22.30 -15.27 -2.16
C GLY A 13 -22.83 -15.48 -0.75
N GLY A 14 -23.14 -16.72 -0.34
CA GLY A 14 -23.81 -17.01 0.93
C GLY A 14 -23.10 -16.45 2.18
N LEU A 15 -21.77 -16.40 2.19
CA LEU A 15 -21.01 -15.78 3.29
C LEU A 15 -21.19 -14.26 3.34
N MET A 16 -21.19 -13.59 2.19
CA MET A 16 -21.45 -12.16 2.10
C MET A 16 -22.90 -11.83 2.48
N SER A 17 -23.87 -12.65 2.07
CA SER A 17 -25.26 -12.50 2.50
C SER A 17 -25.40 -12.64 4.02
N ALA A 18 -24.74 -13.63 4.63
CA ALA A 18 -24.74 -13.79 6.09
C ALA A 18 -24.13 -12.58 6.81
N PHE A 19 -23.09 -11.95 6.24
CA PHE A 19 -22.50 -10.71 6.75
C PHE A 19 -23.48 -9.54 6.68
N LYS A 20 -24.07 -9.27 5.50
CA LYS A 20 -24.97 -8.13 5.29
C LYS A 20 -26.32 -8.28 6.01
N GLU A 21 -26.76 -9.50 6.27
CA GLU A 21 -28.00 -9.81 7.00
C GLU A 21 -27.76 -10.05 8.50
N GLU A 22 -26.52 -9.93 8.98
CA GLU A 22 -26.15 -10.08 10.40
C GLU A 22 -26.60 -11.42 11.03
N ARG A 23 -26.55 -12.51 10.25
CA ARG A 23 -27.00 -13.84 10.70
C ARG A 23 -25.95 -14.54 11.54
N GLN A 24 -26.26 -14.90 12.79
CA GLN A 24 -25.37 -15.68 13.69
C GLN A 24 -24.09 -14.92 14.11
N VAL A 25 -24.19 -13.61 14.28
CA VAL A 25 -23.11 -12.75 14.76
C VAL A 25 -22.63 -13.16 16.15
N ASP A 26 -21.32 -13.31 16.31
CA ASP A 26 -20.66 -13.71 17.56
C ASP A 26 -19.51 -12.77 17.98
N ILE A 27 -19.26 -11.71 17.20
CA ILE A 27 -18.25 -10.68 17.48
C ILE A 27 -18.62 -9.35 16.82
N TRP A 28 -18.21 -8.23 17.43
CA TRP A 28 -18.34 -6.88 16.91
C TRP A 28 -16.96 -6.24 16.71
N LEU A 29 -16.73 -5.59 15.57
CA LEU A 29 -15.49 -4.90 15.28
C LEU A 29 -15.69 -3.40 15.26
N GLN A 30 -14.98 -2.70 16.12
CA GLN A 30 -15.08 -1.26 16.31
C GLN A 30 -13.95 -0.55 15.57
N ALA A 31 -14.28 0.39 14.68
CA ALA A 31 -13.28 1.25 14.04
C ALA A 31 -12.73 2.32 14.99
N GLY A 32 -11.60 2.93 14.62
CA GLY A 32 -10.90 3.93 15.44
C GLY A 32 -11.57 5.29 15.53
N ASP A 33 -12.54 5.56 14.66
CA ASP A 33 -13.25 6.84 14.53
C ASP A 33 -14.50 6.95 15.42
N GLN A 34 -14.66 6.06 16.40
CA GLN A 34 -15.78 6.06 17.37
C GLN A 34 -17.17 5.90 16.73
N SER A 35 -17.21 5.35 15.51
CA SER A 35 -18.44 4.91 14.83
C SER A 35 -19.11 3.73 15.54
N ASP A 36 -20.24 3.24 15.03
CA ASP A 36 -20.85 2.02 15.57
C ASP A 36 -20.02 0.77 15.20
N ALA A 37 -20.02 -0.23 16.06
CA ALA A 37 -19.28 -1.48 15.80
C ALA A 37 -19.97 -2.34 14.74
N ILE A 38 -19.18 -2.87 13.81
CA ILE A 38 -19.66 -3.71 12.71
C ILE A 38 -19.80 -5.17 13.19
N PRO A 39 -20.99 -5.79 13.06
CA PRO A 39 -21.19 -7.19 13.41
C PRO A 39 -20.43 -8.13 12.45
N ALA A 40 -19.81 -9.18 12.98
CA ALA A 40 -19.03 -10.13 12.20
C ALA A 40 -19.06 -11.56 12.80
N HIS A 41 -18.25 -12.45 12.21
CA HIS A 41 -18.14 -13.86 12.58
C HIS A 41 -16.70 -14.22 12.95
N LYS A 42 -16.45 -14.67 14.18
CA LYS A 42 -15.14 -15.14 14.64
C LYS A 42 -14.55 -16.16 13.67
N LEU A 43 -15.36 -17.14 13.25
CA LEU A 43 -14.93 -18.20 12.33
C LEU A 43 -14.32 -17.65 11.03
N ILE A 44 -14.91 -16.61 10.45
CA ILE A 44 -14.40 -16.00 9.22
C ILE A 44 -13.09 -15.26 9.49
N LEU A 45 -13.02 -14.48 10.58
CA LEU A 45 -11.81 -13.76 10.95
C LEU A 45 -10.61 -14.70 11.19
N VAL A 46 -10.80 -15.76 11.98
CA VAL A 46 -9.72 -16.74 12.28
C VAL A 46 -9.32 -17.58 11.07
N ALA A 47 -10.25 -17.82 10.14
CA ALA A 47 -9.98 -18.55 8.90
C ALA A 47 -9.15 -17.71 7.93
N ARG A 48 -9.35 -16.39 7.91
CA ARG A 48 -8.72 -15.47 6.93
C ARG A 48 -7.46 -14.78 7.44
N SER A 49 -7.24 -14.73 8.74
CA SER A 49 -6.08 -14.06 9.36
C SER A 49 -5.48 -14.89 10.49
N LYS A 50 -4.16 -15.10 10.42
CA LYS A 50 -3.40 -15.71 11.53
C LYS A 50 -3.37 -14.83 12.77
N VAL A 51 -3.44 -13.51 12.59
CA VAL A 51 -3.44 -12.54 13.68
C VAL A 51 -4.77 -12.58 14.41
N PHE A 52 -5.91 -12.54 13.70
CA PHE A 52 -7.21 -12.72 14.34
C PHE A 52 -7.34 -14.07 15.02
N ARG A 53 -6.82 -15.15 14.41
CA ARG A 53 -6.75 -16.45 15.07
C ARG A 53 -6.03 -16.38 16.42
N LYS A 54 -4.82 -15.81 16.45
CA LYS A 54 -4.05 -15.66 17.70
C LYS A 54 -4.82 -14.81 18.72
N ILE A 55 -5.41 -13.69 18.30
CA ILE A 55 -6.13 -12.78 19.21
C ILE A 55 -7.35 -13.48 19.82
N LEU A 56 -8.17 -14.12 19.00
CA LEU A 56 -9.45 -14.70 19.43
C LEU A 56 -9.28 -16.05 20.16
N GLU A 57 -8.38 -16.93 19.71
CA GLU A 57 -8.13 -18.21 20.40
C GLU A 57 -7.44 -18.01 21.77
N LEU A 58 -6.63 -16.95 21.94
CA LEU A 58 -6.02 -16.61 23.23
C LEU A 58 -7.02 -16.04 24.23
N ASP A 59 -8.05 -15.33 23.77
CA ASP A 59 -9.08 -14.76 24.64
C ASP A 59 -10.15 -15.79 25.03
N ASP A 60 -10.49 -16.73 24.14
CA ASP A 60 -11.35 -17.88 24.48
C ASP A 60 -10.72 -18.74 25.59
N CYS A 61 -9.39 -18.83 25.66
CA CYS A 61 -8.67 -19.54 26.73
C CYS A 61 -8.70 -18.83 28.10
N LYS A 62 -9.01 -17.53 28.15
CA LYS A 62 -9.03 -16.73 29.40
C LYS A 62 -10.37 -16.73 30.12
N GLY A 63 -11.36 -17.48 29.63
CA GLY A 63 -12.63 -17.69 30.32
C GLY A 63 -13.46 -16.39 30.50
N SER A 64 -13.33 -15.44 29.58
CA SER A 64 -14.08 -14.18 29.67
C SER A 64 -15.58 -14.43 29.50
N SER A 65 -16.28 -14.23 30.60
CA SER A 65 -17.70 -14.39 30.87
C SER A 65 -18.68 -14.03 29.74
N MET A 66 -19.64 -14.93 29.54
CA MET A 66 -20.81 -14.93 28.65
C MET A 66 -21.83 -13.77 28.87
N SER A 67 -21.42 -12.51 29.03
CA SER A 67 -22.40 -11.44 29.35
C SER A 67 -22.17 -10.05 28.71
N SER A 68 -21.13 -9.84 27.92
CA SER A 68 -20.93 -8.58 27.18
C SER A 68 -20.60 -8.91 25.73
N LYS A 69 -21.27 -8.24 24.78
CA LYS A 69 -20.92 -8.31 23.35
C LYS A 69 -19.40 -8.22 23.21
N GLU A 70 -18.78 -9.23 22.64
CA GLU A 70 -17.34 -9.24 22.44
C GLU A 70 -17.01 -8.24 21.33
N THR A 71 -16.42 -7.11 21.72
CA THR A 71 -16.06 -6.03 20.81
C THR A 71 -14.54 -5.92 20.72
N VAL A 72 -14.01 -5.97 19.52
CA VAL A 72 -12.58 -5.78 19.23
C VAL A 72 -12.38 -4.48 18.46
N THR A 73 -11.54 -3.60 18.99
CA THR A 73 -11.25 -2.30 18.36
C THR A 73 -10.06 -2.39 17.41
N LEU A 74 -10.25 -1.96 16.16
CA LEU A 74 -9.24 -1.87 15.11
C LEU A 74 -9.00 -0.37 14.80
N SER A 75 -8.19 0.27 15.65
CA SER A 75 -8.06 1.73 15.72
C SER A 75 -7.39 2.39 14.51
N GLU A 76 -6.75 1.61 13.64
CA GLU A 76 -6.03 2.08 12.46
C GLU A 76 -6.91 2.25 11.21
N MET A 77 -8.17 1.85 11.27
CA MET A 77 -9.14 1.99 10.19
C MET A 77 -10.30 2.86 10.63
N THR A 78 -10.81 3.64 9.69
CA THR A 78 -12.15 4.24 9.76
C THR A 78 -13.24 3.17 9.58
N HIS A 79 -14.50 3.52 9.87
CA HIS A 79 -15.63 2.62 9.68
C HIS A 79 -15.72 2.10 8.23
N ASP A 80 -15.58 2.98 7.25
CA ASP A 80 -15.70 2.66 5.82
C ASP A 80 -14.57 1.73 5.34
N GLU A 81 -13.34 1.97 5.83
CA GLU A 81 -12.20 1.10 5.56
C GLU A 81 -12.36 -0.27 6.22
N LEU A 82 -12.88 -0.31 7.46
CA LEU A 82 -13.16 -1.55 8.16
C LEU A 82 -14.26 -2.36 7.47
N GLU A 83 -15.34 -1.71 7.03
CA GLU A 83 -16.40 -2.38 6.27
C GLU A 83 -15.84 -2.96 4.98
N THR A 84 -15.07 -2.19 4.21
CA THR A 84 -14.44 -2.66 2.98
C THR A 84 -13.46 -3.80 3.23
N PHE A 85 -12.68 -3.73 4.31
CA PHE A 85 -11.78 -4.81 4.72
C PHE A 85 -12.55 -6.09 5.06
N LEU A 86 -13.66 -5.98 5.80
CA LEU A 86 -14.52 -7.12 6.10
C LEU A 86 -15.16 -7.71 4.86
N GLU A 87 -15.69 -6.88 3.96
CA GLU A 87 -16.24 -7.34 2.68
C GLU A 87 -15.24 -8.24 1.92
N PHE A 88 -13.96 -7.86 1.92
CA PHE A 88 -12.90 -8.70 1.37
C PHE A 88 -12.73 -10.03 2.11
N LEU A 89 -12.79 -10.06 3.44
CA LEU A 89 -12.65 -11.31 4.20
C LEU A 89 -13.79 -12.31 3.90
N TYR A 90 -15.01 -11.81 3.67
CA TYR A 90 -16.16 -12.65 3.33
C TYR A 90 -16.12 -13.12 1.88
N ASN A 91 -15.82 -12.23 0.93
CA ASN A 91 -15.95 -12.52 -0.51
C ASN A 91 -14.64 -12.99 -1.17
N GLY A 92 -13.49 -12.64 -0.61
CA GLY A 92 -12.16 -12.88 -1.19
C GLY A 92 -11.85 -11.97 -2.40
N SER A 93 -12.69 -10.99 -2.70
CA SER A 93 -12.46 -9.98 -3.74
C SER A 93 -13.24 -8.71 -3.43
N LEU A 94 -12.79 -7.61 -4.01
CA LEU A 94 -13.44 -6.30 -3.96
C LEU A 94 -13.62 -5.76 -5.39
N PRO A 95 -14.65 -4.93 -5.64
CA PRO A 95 -14.69 -4.11 -6.84
C PRO A 95 -13.45 -3.22 -6.93
N ASP A 96 -12.90 -3.05 -8.14
CA ASP A 96 -11.68 -2.25 -8.36
C ASP A 96 -11.79 -0.84 -7.78
N ALA A 97 -12.96 -0.19 -7.93
CA ALA A 97 -13.21 1.13 -7.38
C ALA A 97 -13.04 1.19 -5.85
N LYS A 98 -13.54 0.17 -5.11
CA LYS A 98 -13.38 0.09 -3.66
C LYS A 98 -11.94 -0.20 -3.25
N LEU A 99 -11.28 -1.11 -3.97
CA LEU A 99 -9.88 -1.44 -3.73
C LEU A 99 -8.98 -0.20 -3.92
N VAL A 100 -9.19 0.58 -4.98
CA VAL A 100 -8.43 1.80 -5.26
C VAL A 100 -8.73 2.89 -4.23
N HIS A 101 -10.00 3.08 -3.86
CA HIS A 101 -10.40 4.08 -2.89
C HIS A 101 -9.74 3.88 -1.52
N HIS A 102 -9.65 2.62 -1.05
CA HIS A 102 -9.05 2.27 0.24
C HIS A 102 -7.67 1.61 0.11
N LEU A 103 -6.96 1.85 -0.99
CA LEU A 103 -5.76 1.08 -1.35
C LEU A 103 -4.70 1.06 -0.25
N ARG A 104 -4.41 2.25 0.31
CA ARG A 104 -3.38 2.40 1.33
C ARG A 104 -3.79 1.67 2.61
N SER A 105 -4.96 1.96 3.18
CA SER A 105 -5.41 1.33 4.43
C SER A 105 -5.56 -0.17 4.30
N LEU A 106 -6.11 -0.68 3.20
CA LEU A 106 -6.17 -2.12 2.92
C LEU A 106 -4.78 -2.75 2.86
N TYR A 107 -3.78 -2.09 2.27
CA TYR A 107 -2.41 -2.58 2.25
C TYR A 107 -1.79 -2.66 3.66
N LEU A 108 -1.98 -1.62 4.49
CA LEU A 108 -1.48 -1.61 5.88
C LEU A 108 -2.17 -2.71 6.71
N SER A 109 -3.49 -2.81 6.62
CA SER A 109 -4.28 -3.82 7.32
C SER A 109 -3.94 -5.23 6.86
N ALA A 110 -3.72 -5.45 5.56
CA ALA A 110 -3.29 -6.74 5.05
C ALA A 110 -1.97 -7.20 5.65
N HIS A 111 -1.00 -6.29 5.82
CA HIS A 111 0.24 -6.61 6.50
C HIS A 111 0.01 -6.86 8.00
N LYS A 112 -0.68 -5.94 8.69
CA LYS A 112 -0.92 -6.01 10.14
C LYS A 112 -1.66 -7.28 10.55
N TYR A 113 -2.64 -7.71 9.77
CA TYR A 113 -3.43 -8.92 10.03
C TYR A 113 -2.89 -10.17 9.34
N GLU A 114 -1.69 -10.11 8.73
CA GLU A 114 -1.06 -11.22 8.02
C GLU A 114 -2.00 -11.88 6.98
N ILE A 115 -2.49 -11.10 6.01
CA ILE A 115 -3.34 -11.55 4.90
C ILE A 115 -2.59 -11.35 3.57
N PRO A 116 -1.66 -12.26 3.20
CA PRO A 116 -0.78 -12.06 2.04
C PRO A 116 -1.52 -11.85 0.72
N TYR A 117 -2.69 -12.49 0.55
CA TYR A 117 -3.46 -12.36 -0.68
C TYR A 117 -4.02 -10.94 -0.89
N LEU A 118 -4.54 -10.29 0.16
CA LEU A 118 -4.96 -8.88 0.08
C LEU A 118 -3.75 -7.99 -0.18
N GLN A 119 -2.63 -8.24 0.50
CA GLN A 119 -1.40 -7.48 0.30
C GLN A 119 -0.90 -7.60 -1.15
N ASP A 120 -0.99 -8.78 -1.76
CA ASP A 120 -0.64 -9.00 -3.15
C ASP A 120 -1.53 -8.22 -4.13
N LEU A 121 -2.84 -8.15 -3.88
CA LEU A 121 -3.77 -7.36 -4.69
C LEU A 121 -3.48 -5.87 -4.58
N CYS A 122 -3.38 -5.35 -3.36
CA CYS A 122 -3.03 -3.95 -3.13
C CYS A 122 -1.67 -3.60 -3.72
N ARG A 123 -0.65 -4.48 -3.58
CA ARG A 123 0.67 -4.25 -4.17
C ARG A 123 0.62 -4.14 -5.69
N LYS A 124 -0.14 -5.02 -6.37
CA LYS A 124 -0.29 -4.94 -7.83
C LYS A 124 -0.84 -3.59 -8.24
N GLU A 125 -1.82 -3.09 -7.50
CA GLU A 125 -2.46 -1.80 -7.79
C GLU A 125 -1.53 -0.62 -7.47
N LEU A 126 -0.80 -0.66 -6.36
CA LEU A 126 0.25 0.32 -6.04
C LEU A 126 1.30 0.39 -7.15
N ILE A 127 1.80 -0.76 -7.60
CA ILE A 127 2.78 -0.84 -8.71
C ILE A 127 2.21 -0.29 -10.02
N ARG A 128 0.95 -0.61 -10.33
CA ARG A 128 0.26 -0.17 -11.56
C ARG A 128 0.07 1.35 -11.59
N THR A 129 -0.05 1.98 -10.44
CA THR A 129 -0.41 3.40 -10.30
C THR A 129 0.77 4.29 -9.90
N ILE A 130 2.00 3.77 -9.84
CA ILE A 130 3.20 4.57 -9.55
C ILE A 130 3.31 5.72 -10.56
N ASN A 131 3.47 6.93 -10.04
CA ASN A 131 3.70 8.15 -10.80
C ASN A 131 4.52 9.15 -9.95
N LEU A 132 4.83 10.33 -10.51
CA LEU A 132 5.61 11.36 -9.82
C LEU A 132 4.98 11.82 -8.50
N SER A 133 3.65 11.90 -8.42
CA SER A 133 2.97 12.42 -7.23
C SER A 133 2.92 11.42 -6.06
N ASN A 134 3.12 10.13 -6.30
CA ASN A 134 3.02 9.10 -5.26
C ASN A 134 4.28 8.23 -5.10
N VAL A 135 5.33 8.49 -5.87
CA VAL A 135 6.53 7.65 -5.88
C VAL A 135 7.17 7.55 -4.49
N PHE A 136 7.28 8.66 -3.76
CA PHE A 136 7.91 8.71 -2.44
C PHE A 136 7.10 7.99 -1.38
N ASP A 137 5.77 8.13 -1.38
CA ASP A 137 4.88 7.36 -0.53
C ASP A 137 5.08 5.85 -0.74
N ASN A 138 5.25 5.43 -1.99
CA ASN A 138 5.52 4.03 -2.32
C ASN A 138 6.93 3.58 -1.90
N VAL A 139 7.94 4.46 -1.93
CA VAL A 139 9.27 4.16 -1.36
C VAL A 139 9.15 3.88 0.13
N GLU A 140 8.44 4.74 0.86
CA GLU A 140 8.23 4.58 2.30
C GLU A 140 7.49 3.28 2.62
N LEU A 141 6.35 3.02 1.95
CA LEU A 141 5.58 1.80 2.13
C LEU A 141 6.44 0.55 1.85
N ALA A 142 7.23 0.56 0.78
CA ALA A 142 8.12 -0.55 0.47
C ALA A 142 9.14 -0.82 1.58
N LYS A 143 9.66 0.22 2.23
CA LYS A 143 10.63 0.07 3.32
C LYS A 143 10.01 -0.31 4.64
N ILE A 144 8.94 0.38 5.07
CA ILE A 144 8.25 0.10 6.35
C ILE A 144 7.83 -1.37 6.40
N TYR A 145 7.28 -1.88 5.30
CA TYR A 145 6.76 -3.25 5.23
C TYR A 145 7.74 -4.26 4.65
N SER A 146 8.99 -3.84 4.41
CA SER A 146 10.05 -4.67 3.81
C SER A 146 9.59 -5.39 2.53
N ASP A 147 8.78 -4.71 1.73
CA ASP A 147 8.17 -5.26 0.52
C ASP A 147 9.11 -5.15 -0.68
N LYS A 148 9.83 -6.22 -0.95
CA LYS A 148 10.84 -6.26 -2.02
C LYS A 148 10.26 -6.12 -3.42
N ARG A 149 9.02 -6.54 -3.64
CA ARG A 149 8.39 -6.43 -4.96
C ARG A 149 8.02 -4.98 -5.26
N LEU A 150 7.45 -4.27 -4.26
CA LEU A 150 7.18 -2.85 -4.37
C LEU A 150 8.48 -2.05 -4.47
N GLU A 151 9.48 -2.36 -3.64
CA GLU A 151 10.79 -1.70 -3.64
C GLU A 151 11.44 -1.71 -5.03
N VAL A 152 11.43 -2.87 -5.70
CA VAL A 152 11.99 -3.03 -7.05
C VAL A 152 11.20 -2.23 -8.09
N ALA A 153 9.87 -2.23 -8.02
CA ALA A 153 9.04 -1.50 -8.97
C ALA A 153 9.24 0.02 -8.85
N VAL A 154 9.24 0.54 -7.62
CA VAL A 154 9.47 1.96 -7.33
C VAL A 154 10.87 2.38 -7.74
N SER A 155 11.88 1.56 -7.45
CA SER A 155 13.27 1.83 -7.84
C SER A 155 13.41 1.94 -9.37
N ARG A 156 12.77 1.06 -10.13
CA ARG A 156 12.76 1.14 -11.60
C ARG A 156 12.07 2.40 -12.12
N PHE A 157 10.96 2.78 -11.50
CA PHE A 157 10.26 4.02 -11.87
C PHE A 157 11.16 5.24 -11.66
N ILE A 158 11.79 5.34 -10.48
CA ILE A 158 12.73 6.44 -10.15
C ILE A 158 13.91 6.43 -11.12
N GLN A 159 14.50 5.27 -11.40
CA GLN A 159 15.62 5.18 -12.35
C GLN A 159 15.25 5.69 -13.75
N SER A 160 14.02 5.43 -14.18
CA SER A 160 13.55 5.82 -15.52
C SER A 160 13.12 7.29 -15.61
N HIS A 161 12.81 7.94 -14.47
CA HIS A 161 12.29 9.30 -14.40
C HIS A 161 13.09 10.20 -13.45
N MET A 162 14.37 9.87 -13.18
CA MET A 162 15.14 10.53 -12.12
C MET A 162 15.25 12.04 -12.31
N GLU A 163 15.39 12.51 -13.56
CA GLU A 163 15.41 13.95 -13.86
C GLU A 163 14.13 14.63 -13.35
N GLU A 164 12.97 14.09 -13.69
CA GLU A 164 11.67 14.64 -13.26
C GLU A 164 11.53 14.53 -11.73
N VAL A 165 11.80 13.34 -11.17
CA VAL A 165 11.73 13.07 -9.74
C VAL A 165 12.61 14.03 -8.92
N ALA A 166 13.81 14.38 -9.40
CA ALA A 166 14.73 15.25 -8.66
C ALA A 166 14.26 16.72 -8.57
N PHE A 167 13.41 17.17 -9.50
CA PHE A 167 12.90 18.54 -9.55
C PHE A 167 11.46 18.68 -9.03
N GLU A 168 10.78 17.59 -8.68
CA GLU A 168 9.47 17.62 -8.03
C GLU A 168 9.56 18.18 -6.59
N ARG A 169 8.52 18.89 -6.16
CA ARG A 169 8.47 19.48 -4.80
C ARG A 169 8.46 18.40 -3.73
N GLU A 170 7.79 17.30 -4.03
CA GLU A 170 7.63 16.12 -3.19
C GLU A 170 8.99 15.48 -2.87
N PHE A 171 10.00 15.63 -3.74
CA PHE A 171 11.35 15.16 -3.46
C PHE A 171 12.00 15.90 -2.31
N MET A 172 11.84 17.24 -2.26
CA MET A 172 12.37 18.04 -1.15
C MET A 172 11.70 17.67 0.17
N SER A 173 10.37 17.53 0.18
CA SER A 173 9.63 17.07 1.36
C SER A 173 10.06 15.66 1.80
N PHE A 174 10.37 14.78 0.84
CA PHE A 174 10.87 13.44 1.11
C PHE A 174 12.29 13.45 1.70
N VAL A 175 13.19 14.31 1.21
CA VAL A 175 14.54 14.49 1.76
C VAL A 175 14.48 14.99 3.21
N GLU A 176 13.60 15.94 3.50
CA GLU A 176 13.41 16.48 4.85
C GLU A 176 12.84 15.43 5.82
N SER A 177 11.83 14.68 5.37
CA SER A 177 11.13 13.70 6.22
C SER A 177 11.92 12.40 6.38
N ASN A 178 12.67 11.98 5.35
CA ASN A 178 13.35 10.69 5.29
C ASN A 178 14.76 10.78 4.66
N PRO A 179 15.70 11.53 5.26
CA PRO A 179 17.01 11.81 4.65
C PRO A 179 17.82 10.54 4.36
N ALA A 180 17.77 9.54 5.25
CA ALA A 180 18.46 8.27 5.04
C ALA A 180 17.90 7.50 3.84
N LEU A 181 16.58 7.55 3.62
CA LEU A 181 15.92 6.86 2.53
C LEU A 181 16.15 7.59 1.20
N ALA A 182 16.16 8.92 1.21
CA ALA A 182 16.56 9.73 0.06
C ALA A 182 17.98 9.40 -0.40
N VAL A 183 18.95 9.33 0.52
CA VAL A 183 20.33 8.91 0.20
C VAL A 183 20.36 7.51 -0.41
N GLN A 184 19.59 6.56 0.13
CA GLN A 184 19.51 5.20 -0.43
C GLN A 184 18.93 5.18 -1.84
N THR A 185 17.86 5.95 -2.08
CA THR A 185 17.22 6.11 -3.39
C THR A 185 18.20 6.69 -4.42
N ILE A 186 18.87 7.80 -4.08
CA ILE A 186 19.87 8.43 -4.95
C ILE A 186 21.03 7.46 -5.23
N ARG A 187 21.57 6.80 -4.20
CA ARG A 187 22.65 5.83 -4.36
C ARG A 187 22.22 4.65 -5.24
N GLY A 188 20.98 4.19 -5.10
CA GLY A 188 20.40 3.15 -5.95
C GLY A 188 20.29 3.55 -7.41
N HIS A 189 20.00 4.83 -7.69
CA HIS A 189 20.06 5.37 -9.04
C HIS A 189 21.50 5.40 -9.59
N LEU A 190 22.44 5.94 -8.81
CA LEU A 190 23.85 6.06 -9.23
C LEU A 190 24.53 4.72 -9.54
N VAL A 191 24.20 3.65 -8.80
CA VAL A 191 24.71 2.29 -9.06
C VAL A 191 24.07 1.65 -10.31
N GLY A 192 22.87 2.10 -10.69
CA GLY A 192 22.18 1.67 -11.91
C GLY A 192 22.61 2.40 -13.18
N ILE A 193 23.40 3.47 -13.06
CA ILE A 193 24.00 4.15 -14.21
C ILE A 193 25.18 3.30 -14.67
N ASP A 194 25.23 2.98 -15.97
CA ASP A 194 26.45 2.45 -16.56
C ASP A 194 27.54 3.54 -16.51
N VAL A 195 28.45 3.39 -15.54
CA VAL A 195 29.53 4.33 -15.25
C VAL A 195 30.46 4.50 -16.46
N SER A 196 30.43 3.57 -17.44
CA SER A 196 31.14 3.73 -18.71
C SER A 196 30.70 4.99 -19.47
N THR A 197 29.42 5.39 -19.37
CA THR A 197 28.88 6.64 -19.94
C THR A 197 29.38 7.89 -19.22
N ILE A 198 29.82 7.75 -17.96
CA ILE A 198 30.41 8.82 -17.14
C ILE A 198 31.92 8.92 -17.41
N CYS A 199 32.58 7.80 -17.71
CA CYS A 199 34.03 7.72 -17.97
C CYS A 199 34.46 8.35 -19.31
N ASP A 200 33.55 8.69 -20.22
CA ASP A 200 33.86 9.48 -21.42
C ASP A 200 34.00 10.99 -21.13
N LEU A 201 33.84 11.42 -19.88
CA LEU A 201 34.19 12.78 -19.47
C LEU A 201 35.71 12.86 -19.19
N PRO A 202 36.44 13.78 -19.85
CA PRO A 202 37.88 13.89 -19.66
C PRO A 202 38.20 14.36 -18.23
N GLU A 203 38.83 13.44 -17.46
CA GLU A 203 39.49 13.62 -16.15
C GLU A 203 38.63 14.07 -14.94
N PRO A 204 39.09 13.85 -13.67
CA PRO A 204 38.20 13.71 -12.53
C PRO A 204 37.61 15.05 -12.13
N ILE A 205 36.37 15.25 -12.55
CA ILE A 205 35.56 16.37 -12.11
C ILE A 205 35.21 16.11 -10.64
N SER A 206 35.65 17.00 -9.74
CA SER A 206 35.18 17.02 -8.34
C SER A 206 33.66 16.81 -8.31
N ILE A 207 33.14 16.06 -7.34
CA ILE A 207 31.68 15.84 -7.18
C ILE A 207 30.91 17.16 -7.30
N GLU A 208 31.50 18.25 -6.83
CA GLU A 208 30.96 19.62 -6.94
C GLU A 208 30.81 20.10 -8.39
N SER A 209 31.76 19.80 -9.27
CA SER A 209 31.67 20.17 -10.69
C SER A 209 30.84 19.17 -11.52
N ALA A 210 30.70 17.91 -11.08
CA ALA A 210 29.72 17.00 -11.66
C ALA A 210 28.29 17.46 -11.32
N LEU A 211 28.05 17.86 -10.07
CA LEU A 211 26.80 18.46 -9.62
C LEU A 211 26.53 19.78 -10.36
N LEU A 212 27.55 20.63 -10.55
CA LEU A 212 27.40 21.88 -11.30
C LEU A 212 27.03 21.64 -12.76
N LYS A 213 27.64 20.64 -13.42
CA LYS A 213 27.30 20.26 -14.81
C LYS A 213 25.90 19.66 -14.92
N ILE A 214 25.48 18.86 -13.94
CA ILE A 214 24.10 18.36 -13.86
C ILE A 214 23.14 19.55 -13.68
N HIS A 215 23.48 20.51 -12.82
CA HIS A 215 22.66 21.69 -12.56
C HIS A 215 22.58 22.62 -13.77
N GLU A 216 23.67 22.87 -14.49
CA GLU A 216 23.68 23.66 -15.74
C GLU A 216 22.87 22.96 -16.84
N LYS A 217 23.03 21.65 -17.00
CA LYS A 217 22.31 20.89 -18.02
C LYS A 217 20.81 20.83 -17.72
N ALA A 218 20.44 20.67 -16.45
CA ALA A 218 19.06 20.75 -16.01
C ALA A 218 18.47 22.16 -16.18
N PHE A 219 19.23 23.20 -15.83
CA PHE A 219 18.80 24.59 -15.97
C PHE A 219 18.59 24.98 -17.44
N SER A 220 19.47 24.56 -18.35
CA SER A 220 19.32 24.80 -19.79
C SER A 220 18.08 24.10 -20.35
N LYS A 221 17.79 22.87 -19.90
CA LYS A 221 16.63 22.09 -20.34
C LYS A 221 15.31 22.62 -19.76
N ALA A 222 15.34 23.16 -18.54
CA ALA A 222 14.21 23.86 -17.92
C ALA A 222 13.90 25.18 -18.64
N LEU A 223 14.93 25.93 -19.05
CA LEU A 223 14.80 27.12 -19.89
C LEU A 223 14.21 26.79 -21.27
N GLU A 224 14.64 25.69 -21.90
CA GLU A 224 14.06 25.24 -23.17
C GLU A 224 12.59 24.88 -23.02
N ARG A 225 12.18 24.19 -21.94
CA ARG A 225 10.75 23.92 -21.69
C ARG A 225 9.94 25.20 -21.46
N ALA A 226 10.48 26.16 -20.70
CA ALA A 226 9.82 27.43 -20.43
C ALA A 226 9.71 28.36 -21.66
N LEU A 227 10.55 28.16 -22.67
CA LEU A 227 10.55 28.95 -23.90
C LEU A 227 9.74 28.32 -25.05
N TYR A 228 9.38 27.03 -24.95
CA TYR A 228 8.74 26.28 -26.05
C TYR A 228 7.43 25.58 -25.69
N GLU A 229 6.90 25.71 -24.46
CA GLU A 229 5.51 25.38 -24.17
C GLU A 229 4.60 26.62 -24.38
N PRO A 230 3.55 26.53 -25.23
CA PRO A 230 2.56 27.60 -25.42
C PRO A 230 1.55 27.72 -24.28
#